data_AF-A0A9P5Z847-F1
#
_entry.id   AF-A0A9P5Z847-F1
#
_cell.length_a   1.000
_cell.length_b   1.000
_cell.length_c   1.000
_cell.angle_alpha   90.00
_cell.angle_beta   90.00
_cell.angle_gamma   90.00
#
_symmetry.space_group_name_H-M   'P 1'
#
loop_
_entity.id
_entity.type
_entity.pdbx_description
1 polymer ?
#
loop_
_entity_poly.entity_id
_entity_poly.type
_entity_poly.pdbx_seq_one_letter_code
_entity_poly.pdbx_strand_id
1 'polypeptide(L)'
;MRDALYYPINPLRDSVLSQIGRTIYEEFSTVVNLKQQMRTTDPVWHEFLQHLRYGQVEEKDLKMLRTLIIGNREETIDYSTEPWKTATLVTPRHAVRTAWNESAVRKMCRETGQQLFICEAKDTIQGRPLTLREQYCLESRHKGGRNKRRAKDLPRMVEMAIWMEVMVTKRTLI
;
A
#
# COMPACT_ATOMS: atom_id res chain seq x y z
N MET A 1 -13.42 -9.77 -6.32
CA MET A 1 -13.26 -8.91 -7.51
C MET A 1 -14.50 -8.86 -8.40
N ARG A 2 -15.54 -9.70 -8.18
CA ARG A 2 -16.82 -9.62 -8.91
C ARG A 2 -17.74 -8.48 -8.47
N ASP A 3 -17.47 -7.84 -7.33
CA ASP A 3 -18.29 -6.72 -6.83
C ASP A 3 -18.00 -5.38 -7.51
N ALA A 4 -17.11 -5.34 -8.50
CA ALA A 4 -16.83 -4.11 -9.23
C ALA A 4 -17.94 -3.85 -10.27
N LEU A 5 -18.46 -2.62 -10.30
CA LEU A 5 -19.65 -2.24 -11.07
C LEU A 5 -19.53 -2.45 -12.59
N TYR A 6 -18.31 -2.56 -13.12
CA TYR A 6 -18.06 -2.77 -14.55
C TYR A 6 -18.13 -4.25 -14.98
N TYR A 7 -18.15 -5.21 -14.04
CA TYR A 7 -18.32 -6.63 -14.38
C TYR A 7 -19.80 -6.93 -14.72
N PRO A 8 -20.07 -7.84 -15.67
CA PRO A 8 -21.43 -8.30 -15.95
C PRO A 8 -22.06 -8.99 -14.73
N ILE A 9 -23.34 -8.71 -14.45
CA ILE A 9 -24.12 -9.35 -13.39
C ILE A 9 -24.42 -10.82 -13.76
N ASN A 10 -24.35 -11.70 -12.77
CA ASN A 10 -25.04 -12.98 -12.74
C ASN A 10 -26.20 -12.95 -11.71
N PRO A 11 -27.46 -12.86 -12.15
CA PRO A 11 -28.61 -12.70 -11.25
C PRO A 11 -28.79 -13.85 -10.24
N LEU A 12 -28.26 -15.04 -10.55
CA LEU A 12 -28.37 -16.23 -9.70
C LEU A 12 -27.32 -16.27 -8.59
N ARG A 13 -26.26 -15.45 -8.69
CA ARG A 13 -25.11 -15.49 -7.77
C ARG A 13 -24.85 -14.16 -7.07
N ASP A 14 -25.20 -13.06 -7.69
CA ASP A 14 -24.83 -11.73 -7.21
C ASP A 14 -25.91 -11.15 -6.29
N SER A 15 -25.48 -10.47 -5.24
CA SER A 15 -26.38 -9.84 -4.28
C SER A 15 -27.26 -8.77 -4.92
N VAL A 16 -28.46 -8.54 -4.37
CA VAL A 16 -29.37 -7.48 -4.83
C VAL A 16 -28.68 -6.12 -4.88
N LEU A 17 -27.81 -5.80 -3.91
CA LEU A 17 -27.06 -4.55 -3.89
C LEU A 17 -26.06 -4.45 -5.05
N SER A 18 -25.39 -5.55 -5.41
CA SER A 18 -24.49 -5.60 -6.56
C SER A 18 -25.26 -5.37 -7.86
N GLN A 19 -26.48 -5.92 -7.96
CA GLN A 19 -27.35 -5.74 -9.11
C GLN A 19 -27.78 -4.27 -9.26
N ILE A 20 -28.28 -3.66 -8.18
CA ILE A 20 -28.64 -2.23 -8.16
C ILE A 20 -27.43 -1.34 -8.50
N GLY A 21 -26.27 -1.63 -7.92
CA GLY A 21 -25.05 -0.87 -8.18
C GLY A 21 -24.64 -0.90 -9.66
N ARG A 22 -24.80 -2.04 -10.32
CA ARG A 22 -24.56 -2.16 -11.75
C ARG A 22 -25.62 -1.43 -12.57
N THR A 23 -26.91 -1.52 -12.21
CA THR A 23 -27.96 -0.75 -12.89
C THR A 23 -27.62 0.75 -12.84
N ILE A 24 -27.27 1.28 -11.66
CA ILE A 24 -26.82 2.68 -11.52
C ILE A 24 -25.59 2.97 -12.39
N TYR A 25 -24.64 2.04 -12.47
CA TYR A 25 -23.46 2.19 -13.31
C TYR A 25 -23.79 2.22 -14.82
N GLU A 26 -24.83 1.51 -15.26
CA GLU A 26 -25.27 1.51 -16.65
C GLU A 26 -26.05 2.76 -17.05
N GLU A 27 -26.58 3.52 -16.08
CA GLU A 27 -27.21 4.83 -16.34
C GLU A 27 -26.19 5.88 -16.82
N PHE A 28 -24.89 5.68 -16.62
CA PHE A 28 -23.86 6.59 -17.14
C PHE A 28 -23.72 6.45 -18.66
N SER A 29 -24.26 7.42 -19.41
CA SER A 29 -24.25 7.42 -20.88
C SER A 29 -22.96 7.97 -21.51
N THR A 30 -22.13 8.68 -20.74
CA THR A 30 -20.97 9.41 -21.25
C THR A 30 -19.68 8.89 -20.62
N VAL A 31 -18.73 8.46 -21.46
CA VAL A 31 -17.39 8.06 -21.05
C VAL A 31 -16.37 9.06 -21.59
N VAL A 32 -15.60 9.68 -20.70
CA VAL A 32 -14.51 10.60 -21.05
C VAL A 32 -13.17 9.92 -20.86
N ASN A 33 -12.45 9.70 -21.97
CA ASN A 33 -11.12 9.09 -21.96
C ASN A 33 -10.03 10.17 -22.06
N LEU A 34 -9.32 10.41 -20.96
CA LEU A 34 -8.13 11.27 -20.95
C LEU A 34 -6.95 10.51 -21.57
N LYS A 35 -6.39 11.05 -22.66
CA LYS A 35 -5.29 10.42 -23.41
C LYS A 35 -3.91 10.91 -23.01
N GLN A 36 -3.81 12.12 -22.47
CA GLN A 36 -2.53 12.74 -22.11
C GLN A 36 -2.05 12.26 -20.74
N GLN A 37 -0.83 11.73 -20.68
CA GLN A 37 -0.15 11.42 -19.43
C GLN A 37 0.64 12.63 -18.95
N MET A 38 0.40 13.05 -17.71
CA MET A 38 1.07 14.22 -17.11
C MET A 38 2.16 13.83 -16.09
N ARG A 39 2.23 12.54 -15.71
CA ARG A 39 3.16 12.08 -14.65
C ARG A 39 4.59 11.81 -15.13
N THR A 40 4.77 11.52 -16.42
CA THR A 40 6.07 11.15 -16.98
C THR A 40 6.22 11.77 -18.36
N THR A 41 7.38 12.38 -18.60
CA THR A 41 7.73 13.02 -19.87
C THR A 41 8.61 12.15 -20.77
N ASP A 42 9.19 11.07 -20.22
CA ASP A 42 10.01 10.12 -20.96
C ASP A 42 9.15 9.29 -21.94
N PRO A 43 9.37 9.41 -23.28
CA PRO A 43 8.59 8.69 -24.27
C PRO A 43 8.82 7.18 -24.25
N VAL A 44 10.03 6.71 -23.92
CA VAL A 44 10.37 5.28 -23.85
C VAL A 44 9.64 4.64 -22.67
N TRP A 45 9.67 5.31 -21.52
CA TRP A 45 8.91 4.87 -20.35
C TRP A 45 7.40 4.88 -20.62
N HIS A 46 6.91 5.88 -21.35
CA HIS A 46 5.50 5.98 -21.69
C HIS A 46 5.02 4.82 -22.58
N GLU A 47 5.77 4.50 -23.64
CA GLU A 47 5.49 3.37 -24.54
C GLU A 47 5.46 2.05 -23.74
N PHE A 48 6.47 1.82 -22.91
CA PHE A 48 6.51 0.65 -22.03
C PHE A 48 5.26 0.53 -21.14
N LEU A 49 4.84 1.63 -20.49
CA LEU A 49 3.65 1.61 -19.63
C LEU A 49 2.36 1.32 -20.41
N GLN A 50 2.27 1.74 -21.68
CA GLN A 50 1.14 1.41 -22.55
C GLN A 50 1.13 -0.08 -22.88
N HIS A 51 2.27 -0.64 -23.31
CA HIS A 51 2.41 -2.08 -23.57
C HIS A 51 2.07 -2.92 -22.35
N LEU A 52 2.58 -2.53 -21.17
CA LEU A 52 2.31 -3.21 -19.92
C LEU A 52 0.81 -3.23 -19.58
N ARG A 53 0.09 -2.13 -19.82
CA ARG A 53 -1.35 -2.02 -19.55
C ARG A 53 -2.19 -2.97 -20.39
N TYR A 54 -1.78 -3.24 -21.63
CA TYR A 54 -2.49 -4.13 -22.55
C TYR A 54 -1.88 -5.55 -22.61
N GLY A 55 -0.85 -5.83 -21.82
CA GLY A 55 -0.17 -7.12 -21.83
C GLY A 55 0.65 -7.39 -23.09
N GLN A 56 1.11 -6.34 -23.79
CA GLN A 56 1.84 -6.38 -25.05
C GLN A 56 3.35 -6.11 -24.84
N VAL A 57 3.91 -6.59 -23.75
CA VAL A 57 5.33 -6.32 -23.39
C VAL A 57 6.27 -6.98 -24.38
N GLU A 58 7.21 -6.20 -24.92
CA GLU A 58 8.19 -6.64 -25.92
C GLU A 58 9.59 -6.85 -25.33
N GLU A 59 10.51 -7.44 -26.10
CA GLU A 59 11.90 -7.65 -25.65
C GLU A 59 12.64 -6.32 -25.36
N LYS A 60 12.34 -5.26 -26.12
CA LYS A 60 12.90 -3.91 -25.91
C LYS A 60 12.52 -3.35 -24.54
N ASP A 61 11.29 -3.62 -24.10
CA ASP A 61 10.77 -3.19 -22.80
C ASP A 61 11.51 -3.91 -21.66
N LEU A 62 11.74 -5.21 -21.82
CA LEU A 62 12.51 -6.00 -20.86
C LEU A 62 13.97 -5.56 -20.77
N LYS A 63 14.60 -5.22 -21.91
CA LYS A 63 15.95 -4.67 -21.95
C LYS A 63 16.02 -3.34 -21.18
N MET A 64 15.08 -2.44 -21.41
CA MET A 64 14.97 -1.18 -20.67
C MET A 64 14.82 -1.43 -19.16
N LEU A 65 13.89 -2.30 -18.73
CA LEU A 65 13.68 -2.62 -17.31
C LEU A 65 14.94 -3.17 -16.61
N ARG A 66 15.72 -4.01 -17.31
CA ARG A 66 16.97 -4.56 -16.77
C ARG A 66 18.02 -3.49 -16.50
N THR A 67 17.95 -2.34 -17.17
CA THR A 67 18.84 -1.20 -16.90
C THR A 67 18.54 -0.51 -15.55
N LEU A 68 17.35 -0.72 -15.00
CA LEU A 68 16.91 -0.15 -13.72
C LEU A 68 17.29 -1.03 -12.51
N ILE A 69 17.81 -2.23 -12.75
CA ILE A 69 18.27 -3.11 -11.68
C ILE A 69 19.55 -2.52 -11.07
N ILE A 70 19.42 -2.09 -9.81
CA ILE A 70 20.52 -1.57 -9.02
C ILE A 70 21.58 -2.66 -8.82
N GLY A 71 22.87 -2.31 -8.98
CA GLY A 71 23.99 -3.24 -8.83
C GLY A 71 24.38 -4.00 -10.11
N ASN A 72 23.67 -3.79 -11.22
CA ASN A 72 24.05 -4.33 -12.54
C ASN A 72 25.09 -3.47 -13.29
N ARG A 73 25.54 -2.36 -12.69
CA ARG A 73 26.57 -1.47 -13.22
C ARG A 73 27.85 -1.64 -12.40
N GLU A 74 29.00 -1.54 -13.06
CA GLU A 74 30.32 -1.62 -12.39
C GLU A 74 30.63 -0.41 -11.49
N GLU A 75 29.85 0.67 -11.64
CA GLU A 75 29.97 1.87 -10.82
C GLU A 75 29.43 1.63 -9.40
N THR A 76 30.27 1.91 -8.40
CA THR A 76 29.85 1.93 -6.99
C THR A 76 28.92 3.11 -6.74
N ILE A 77 27.61 2.83 -6.66
CA ILE A 77 26.58 3.84 -6.34
C ILE A 77 26.61 4.14 -4.84
N ASP A 78 26.74 5.41 -4.47
CA ASP A 78 26.61 5.88 -3.09
C ASP A 78 25.13 6.13 -2.72
N TYR A 79 24.54 5.21 -1.95
CA TYR A 79 23.16 5.28 -1.49
C TYR A 79 22.89 6.31 -0.40
N SER A 80 23.93 6.99 0.10
CA SER A 80 23.78 8.07 1.08
C SER A 80 23.42 9.42 0.46
N THR A 81 23.46 9.52 -0.88
CA THR A 81 23.22 10.75 -1.65
C THR A 81 21.86 10.74 -2.36
N GLU A 82 21.38 11.92 -2.75
CA GLU A 82 20.16 12.02 -3.57
C GLU A 82 20.38 11.39 -4.96
N PRO A 83 19.36 10.73 -5.56
CA PRO A 83 17.99 10.56 -5.05
C PRO A 83 17.81 9.34 -4.11
N TRP A 84 18.87 8.57 -3.85
CA TRP A 84 18.79 7.30 -3.11
C TRP A 84 18.49 7.49 -1.62
N LYS A 85 19.00 8.57 -1.04
CA LYS A 85 18.79 8.94 0.36
C LYS A 85 17.30 9.06 0.72
N THR A 86 16.49 9.58 -0.20
CA THR A 86 15.05 9.85 0.00
C THR A 86 14.16 8.90 -0.81
N ALA A 87 14.73 7.83 -1.38
CA ALA A 87 13.97 6.91 -2.22
C ALA A 87 12.85 6.19 -1.44
N THR A 88 11.64 6.17 -2.02
CA THR A 88 10.50 5.45 -1.45
C THR A 88 10.53 3.97 -1.85
N LEU A 89 10.37 3.07 -0.87
CA LEU A 89 10.23 1.64 -1.13
C LEU A 89 8.77 1.26 -1.44
N VAL A 90 8.54 0.66 -2.60
CA VAL A 90 7.28 0.01 -2.96
C VAL A 90 7.45 -1.51 -2.89
N THR A 91 6.60 -2.19 -2.11
CA THR A 91 6.68 -3.64 -1.94
C THR A 91 5.28 -4.27 -1.91
N PRO A 92 5.08 -5.45 -2.54
CA PRO A 92 3.81 -6.16 -2.50
C PRO A 92 3.49 -6.74 -1.12
N ARG A 93 4.51 -6.95 -0.25
CA ARG A 93 4.33 -7.60 1.05
C ARG A 93 4.30 -6.58 2.18
N HIS A 94 3.19 -6.55 2.91
CA HIS A 94 3.02 -5.67 4.06
C HIS A 94 4.10 -5.87 5.13
N ALA A 95 4.52 -7.11 5.40
CA ALA A 95 5.57 -7.40 6.38
C ALA A 95 6.91 -6.72 6.04
N VAL A 96 7.28 -6.68 4.76
CA VAL A 96 8.50 -6.01 4.29
C VAL A 96 8.36 -4.50 4.47
N ARG A 97 7.20 -3.93 4.15
CA ARG A 97 6.90 -2.51 4.38
C ARG A 97 7.05 -2.13 5.86
N THR A 98 6.50 -2.96 6.76
CA THR A 98 6.58 -2.71 8.21
C THR A 98 8.04 -2.73 8.68
N ALA A 99 8.80 -3.77 8.36
CA ALA A 99 10.20 -3.88 8.76
C ALA A 99 11.07 -2.75 8.18
N TRP A 100 10.79 -2.34 6.94
CA TRP A 100 11.47 -1.21 6.30
C TRP A 100 11.18 0.10 7.03
N ASN A 101 9.91 0.40 7.30
CA ASN A 101 9.52 1.62 7.98
C ASN A 101 10.10 1.70 9.40
N GLU A 102 10.04 0.60 10.18
CA GLU A 102 10.67 0.53 11.51
C GLU A 102 12.18 0.80 11.43
N SER A 103 12.87 0.19 10.45
CA SER A 103 14.31 0.39 10.25
C SER A 103 14.65 1.83 9.84
N ALA A 104 13.83 2.43 8.97
CA ALA A 104 14.00 3.79 8.48
C ALA A 104 13.84 4.83 9.61
N VAL A 105 12.81 4.67 10.46
CA VAL A 105 12.58 5.55 11.61
C VAL A 105 13.74 5.47 12.61
N ARG A 106 14.19 4.26 12.93
CA ARG A 106 15.33 4.06 13.84
C ARG A 106 16.63 4.63 13.26
N LYS A 107 16.84 4.51 11.94
CA LYS A 107 17.99 5.14 11.26
C LYS A 107 17.91 6.66 11.38
N MET A 108 16.77 7.26 11.05
CA MET A 108 16.53 8.69 11.17
C MET A 108 16.81 9.18 12.59
N CYS A 109 16.22 8.56 13.62
CA CYS A 109 16.46 8.92 15.03
C CYS A 109 17.94 8.93 15.41
N ARG A 110 18.73 7.94 14.93
CA ARG A 110 20.18 7.88 15.17
C ARG A 110 20.92 9.02 14.48
N GLU A 111 20.54 9.38 13.26
CA GLU A 111 21.20 10.42 12.47
C GLU A 111 20.84 11.83 12.98
N THR A 112 19.60 12.06 13.39
CA THR A 112 19.10 13.37 13.81
C THR A 112 19.14 13.59 15.33
N GLY A 113 19.53 12.58 16.11
CA GLY A 113 19.50 12.60 17.57
C GLY A 113 18.08 12.73 18.16
N GLN A 114 17.05 12.34 17.42
CA GLN A 114 15.66 12.50 17.84
C GLN A 114 15.20 11.31 18.68
N GLN A 115 14.39 11.58 19.70
CA GLN A 115 13.81 10.55 20.55
C GLN A 115 12.74 9.74 19.80
N LEU A 116 12.80 8.42 19.98
CA LEU A 116 11.77 7.50 19.51
C LEU A 116 10.66 7.38 20.57
N PHE A 117 9.43 7.61 20.16
CA PHE A 117 8.23 7.44 20.97
C PHE A 117 7.52 6.14 20.59
N ILE A 118 6.97 5.44 21.58
CA ILE A 118 6.19 4.22 21.38
C ILE A 118 4.75 4.52 21.78
N CYS A 119 3.83 4.43 20.83
CA CYS A 119 2.41 4.60 21.06
C CYS A 119 1.74 3.22 21.12
N GLU A 120 1.25 2.84 22.30
CA GLU A 120 0.53 1.58 22.50
C GLU A 120 -0.97 1.73 22.26
N ALA A 121 -1.55 0.76 21.56
CA ALA A 121 -2.99 0.67 21.37
C ALA A 121 -3.69 0.27 22.67
N LYS A 122 -4.79 0.95 22.99
CA LYS A 122 -5.66 0.61 24.12
C LYS A 122 -6.92 -0.09 23.63
N ASP A 123 -6.97 -1.40 23.81
CA ASP A 123 -8.13 -2.21 23.44
C ASP A 123 -9.15 -2.30 24.57
N THR A 124 -10.42 -2.07 24.23
CA THR A 124 -11.56 -2.17 25.16
C THR A 124 -12.73 -2.85 24.49
N ILE A 125 -13.59 -3.50 25.28
CA ILE A 125 -14.90 -3.99 24.83
C ILE A 125 -15.94 -3.15 25.55
N GLN A 126 -16.75 -2.38 24.82
CA GLN A 126 -17.79 -1.51 25.42
C GLN A 126 -17.24 -0.62 26.55
N GLY A 127 -16.02 -0.08 26.39
CA GLY A 127 -15.38 0.81 27.35
C GLY A 127 -14.72 0.12 28.56
N ARG A 128 -14.94 -1.19 28.79
CA ARG A 128 -14.22 -1.94 29.81
C ARG A 128 -12.89 -2.50 29.28
N PRO A 129 -11.86 -2.62 30.13
CA PRO A 129 -10.64 -3.32 29.75
C PRO A 129 -10.92 -4.79 29.43
N LEU A 130 -10.07 -5.36 28.57
CA LEU A 130 -10.10 -6.77 28.23
C LEU A 130 -9.69 -7.61 29.45
N THR A 131 -10.41 -8.71 29.70
CA THR A 131 -9.98 -9.75 30.64
C THR A 131 -8.75 -10.50 30.11
N LEU A 132 -7.99 -11.17 30.98
CA LEU A 132 -6.80 -11.95 30.56
C LEU A 132 -7.11 -12.96 29.45
N ARG A 133 -8.28 -13.62 29.51
CA ARG A 133 -8.72 -14.55 28.47
C ARG A 133 -8.96 -13.85 27.14
N GLU A 134 -9.60 -12.68 27.16
CA GLU A 134 -9.85 -11.89 25.95
C GLU A 134 -8.56 -11.32 25.37
N GLN A 135 -7.62 -10.87 26.21
CA GLN A 135 -6.27 -10.44 25.80
C GLN A 135 -5.51 -11.58 25.14
N TYR A 136 -5.50 -12.77 25.74
CA TYR A 136 -4.84 -13.94 25.17
C TYR A 136 -5.44 -14.34 23.81
N CYS A 137 -6.77 -14.31 23.70
CA CYS A 137 -7.47 -14.55 22.44
C CYS A 137 -7.11 -13.50 21.37
N LEU A 138 -7.00 -12.22 21.75
CA LEU A 138 -6.60 -11.13 20.86
C LEU A 138 -5.15 -11.35 20.36
N GLU A 139 -4.22 -11.61 21.26
CA GLU A 139 -2.81 -11.89 20.93
C GLU A 139 -2.65 -13.10 20.02
N SER A 140 -3.42 -14.16 20.28
CA SER A 140 -3.40 -15.38 19.48
C SER A 140 -3.89 -15.14 18.04
N ARG A 141 -4.80 -14.17 17.81
CA ARG A 141 -5.22 -13.76 16.45
C ARG A 141 -4.11 -13.08 15.68
N HIS A 142 -3.18 -12.40 16.34
CA HIS A 142 -2.04 -11.78 15.66
C HIS A 142 -0.99 -12.80 15.21
N LYS A 143 -0.87 -13.94 15.89
CA LYS A 143 0.07 -15.04 15.60
C LYS A 143 -0.50 -16.07 14.62
N GLY A 144 -1.83 -16.21 14.54
CA GLY A 144 -2.50 -17.12 13.61
C GLY A 144 -2.47 -16.60 12.18
N GLY A 145 -1.61 -17.21 11.35
CA GLY A 145 -1.54 -16.92 9.92
C GLY A 145 -2.90 -17.10 9.20
N ARG A 146 -3.13 -16.20 8.24
CA ARG A 146 -4.10 -16.25 7.13
C ARG A 146 -5.56 -15.86 7.33
N ASN A 147 -6.21 -15.91 8.50
CA ASN A 147 -7.65 -15.62 8.54
C ASN A 147 -8.06 -14.66 9.67
N LYS A 148 -8.46 -13.44 9.27
CA LYS A 148 -9.19 -12.40 10.05
C LYS A 148 -8.37 -11.46 10.95
N ARG A 149 -7.32 -10.81 10.43
CA ARG A 149 -7.23 -9.37 10.75
C ARG A 149 -8.39 -8.71 10.02
N ARG A 150 -9.31 -8.06 10.73
CA ARG A 150 -10.31 -7.24 10.07
C ARG A 150 -9.55 -6.11 9.38
N ALA A 151 -10.03 -5.65 8.23
CA ALA A 151 -9.40 -4.58 7.43
C ALA A 151 -9.23 -3.23 8.19
N LYS A 152 -9.60 -3.17 9.48
CA LYS A 152 -9.59 -1.99 10.34
C LYS A 152 -8.70 -2.16 11.58
N ASP A 153 -8.00 -3.29 11.73
CA ASP A 153 -7.17 -3.54 12.91
C ASP A 153 -5.88 -2.71 12.81
N LEU A 154 -5.66 -1.85 13.80
CA LEU A 154 -4.43 -1.07 13.93
C LEU A 154 -3.32 -1.93 14.52
N PRO A 155 -2.04 -1.60 14.26
CA PRO A 155 -0.94 -2.23 14.97
C PRO A 155 -1.05 -1.97 16.48
N ARG A 156 -0.62 -2.94 17.28
CA ARG A 156 -0.63 -2.84 18.75
C ARG A 156 0.31 -1.75 19.27
N MET A 157 1.42 -1.53 18.57
CA MET A 157 2.38 -0.48 18.88
C MET A 157 2.77 0.22 17.59
N VAL A 158 2.96 1.53 17.67
CA VAL A 158 3.50 2.35 16.60
C VAL A 158 4.70 3.10 17.12
N GLU A 159 5.85 2.86 16.50
CA GLU A 159 7.06 3.67 16.69
C GLU A 159 6.88 5.00 15.95
N MET A 160 7.13 6.12 16.63
CA MET A 160 6.97 7.46 16.09
C MET A 160 8.14 8.35 16.49
N ALA A 161 8.51 9.29 15.64
CA ALA A 161 9.53 10.30 15.93
C ALA A 161 9.16 11.62 15.26
N ILE A 162 9.73 12.72 15.76
CA ILE A 162 9.58 14.04 15.14
C ILE A 162 10.20 13.96 13.73
N TRP A 163 9.52 14.55 12.73
CA TRP A 163 9.90 14.55 11.30
C TRP A 163 9.70 13.23 10.55
N MET A 164 9.13 12.21 11.19
CA MET A 164 8.75 10.98 10.52
C MET A 164 7.62 11.19 9.51
N GLU A 165 7.79 10.67 8.29
CA GLU A 165 6.72 10.64 7.29
C GLU A 165 5.63 9.64 7.66
N VAL A 166 4.37 10.09 7.67
CA VAL A 166 3.22 9.27 8.07
C VAL A 166 2.07 9.38 7.08
N MET A 167 1.29 8.30 6.99
CA MET A 167 0.04 8.27 6.25
C MET A 167 -1.12 8.12 7.23
N VAL A 168 -2.07 9.05 7.17
CA VAL A 168 -3.32 8.99 7.95
C VAL A 168 -4.26 7.98 7.31
N THR A 169 -4.64 6.94 8.05
CA THR A 169 -5.44 5.81 7.51
C THR A 169 -6.93 5.90 7.81
N LYS A 170 -7.37 6.83 8.67
CA LYS A 170 -8.78 7.06 9.00
C LYS A 170 -9.19 8.47 8.60
N ARG A 171 -10.39 8.60 8.03
CA ARG A 171 -11.03 9.89 7.79
C ARG A 171 -11.47 10.47 9.13
N THR A 172 -10.96 11.64 9.48
CA THR A 172 -11.48 12.45 10.59
C THR A 172 -12.73 13.17 10.09
N LEU A 173 -13.85 13.02 10.78
CA LEU A 173 -14.99 13.92 10.58
C LEU A 173 -14.65 15.21 11.32
N ILE A 174 -14.52 16.32 10.58
CA ILE A 174 -14.41 17.67 11.11
C ILE A 174 -15.81 18.28 11.06
#